data_AF-A0AAW1JV82-F1
#
_entry.id   AF-A0AAW1JV82-F1
#
_cell.length_a   1.000
_cell.length_b   1.000
_cell.length_c   1.000
_cell.angle_alpha   90.00
_cell.angle_beta   90.00
_cell.angle_gamma   90.00
#
_symmetry.space_group_name_H-M   'P 1'
#
loop_
_entity.id
_entity.type
_entity.pdbx_description
1 polymer ?
#
loop_
_entity_poly.entity_id
_entity_poly.type
_entity_poly.pdbx_seq_one_letter_code
_entity_poly.pdbx_strand_id
1 'polypeptide(L)'
;MVYNKISNERRRLIIEAYNRGENMKNLSTMFDVKCNTVRKIVTVYQNEGRINKNPKGQYEKYSYNSRKTKLRKYDKKEISLRFKIYRDDESSRRNCENTIKRRYHYALKFTEMMSHPEKMFFLDDWNPNTFKSD
;
A
#
# COMPACT_ATOMS: atom_id res chain seq x y z
N MET A 1 12.66 18.70 17.18
CA MET A 1 12.69 17.30 17.66
C MET A 1 13.40 16.44 16.63
N VAL A 2 14.59 15.95 16.95
CA VAL A 2 15.35 15.06 16.06
C VAL A 2 14.68 13.68 16.04
N TYR A 3 14.33 13.17 14.85
CA TYR A 3 13.75 11.84 14.71
C TYR A 3 14.87 10.79 14.85
N ASN A 4 15.05 10.26 16.06
CA ASN A 4 16.02 9.21 16.31
C ASN A 4 15.48 7.84 15.87
N LYS A 5 16.00 7.34 14.74
CA LYS A 5 15.68 6.02 14.21
C LYS A 5 16.30 4.95 15.11
N ILE A 6 15.47 4.20 15.83
CA ILE A 6 15.93 3.11 16.73
C ILE A 6 16.63 2.00 15.92
N SER A 7 17.87 1.63 16.24
CA SER A 7 18.57 0.52 15.57
C SER A 7 17.97 -0.85 15.90
N ASN A 8 18.27 -1.89 15.11
CA ASN A 8 17.84 -3.26 15.45
C ASN A 8 18.48 -3.74 16.77
N GLU A 9 19.72 -3.32 17.04
CA GLU A 9 20.42 -3.64 18.27
C GLU A 9 19.70 -3.07 19.50
N ARG A 10 19.27 -1.81 19.44
CA ARG A 10 18.49 -1.21 20.52
C ARG A 10 17.13 -1.89 20.70
N ARG A 11 16.54 -2.48 19.64
CA ARG A 11 15.30 -3.29 19.76
C ARG A 11 15.56 -4.62 20.49
N ARG A 12 16.71 -5.27 20.28
CA ARG A 12 17.11 -6.48 21.01
C ARG A 12 17.20 -6.21 22.51
N LEU A 13 17.95 -5.18 22.90
CA LEU A 13 18.14 -4.81 24.30
C LEU A 13 16.81 -4.48 25.00
N ILE A 14 15.89 -3.78 24.31
CA ILE A 14 14.54 -3.51 24.84
C ILE A 14 13.78 -4.82 25.10
N ILE A 15 13.85 -5.78 24.18
CA ILE A 15 13.13 -7.06 24.30
C ILE A 15 13.76 -7.95 25.37
N GLU A 16 15.08 -7.98 25.50
CA GLU A 16 15.75 -8.68 26.59
C GLU A 16 15.36 -8.13 27.96
N ALA A 17 15.35 -6.79 28.11
CA ALA A 17 14.90 -6.15 29.34
C ALA A 17 13.41 -6.42 29.62
N TYR A 18 12.57 -6.42 28.59
CA TYR A 18 11.16 -6.82 28.72
C TYR A 18 11.01 -8.28 29.18
N ASN A 19 11.79 -9.21 28.62
CA ASN A 19 11.77 -10.62 29.02
C ASN A 19 12.26 -10.83 30.46
N ARG A 20 13.08 -9.90 31.01
CA ARG A 20 13.45 -9.87 32.44
C ARG A 20 12.33 -9.34 33.36
N GLY A 21 11.20 -8.91 32.81
CA GLY A 21 10.05 -8.42 33.57
C GLY A 21 9.97 -6.90 33.72
N GLU A 22 10.79 -6.13 33.00
CA GLU A 22 10.76 -4.67 33.07
C GLU A 22 9.46 -4.07 32.52
N ASN A 23 8.95 -3.05 33.20
CA ASN A 23 7.75 -2.32 32.77
C ASN A 23 8.08 -1.41 31.57
N MET A 24 7.10 -1.22 30.67
CA MET A 24 7.16 -0.30 29.54
C MET A 24 7.62 1.12 29.90
N LYS A 25 7.21 1.64 31.07
CA LYS A 25 7.67 2.96 31.53
C LYS A 25 9.17 2.97 31.84
N ASN A 26 9.67 1.94 32.54
CA ASN A 26 11.09 1.80 32.83
C ASN A 26 11.90 1.65 31.55
N LEU A 27 11.45 0.81 30.62
CA LEU A 27 12.07 0.63 29.31
C LEU A 27 12.13 1.95 28.51
N SER A 28 11.07 2.76 28.58
CA SER A 28 11.02 4.08 27.93
C SER A 28 12.13 4.99 28.44
N THR A 29 12.35 5.01 29.77
CA THR A 29 13.38 5.82 30.42
C THR A 29 14.78 5.25 30.20
N MET A 30 14.98 3.95 30.43
CA MET A 30 16.29 3.27 30.30
C MET A 30 16.88 3.41 28.89
N PHE A 31 16.01 3.30 27.88
CA PHE A 31 16.45 3.34 26.49
C PHE A 31 16.16 4.68 25.83
N ASP A 32 15.79 5.74 26.55
CA ASP A 32 15.42 7.06 26.02
C ASP A 32 14.60 6.96 24.71
N VAL A 33 13.49 6.22 24.79
CA VAL A 33 12.60 5.93 23.67
C VAL A 33 11.18 6.22 24.13
N LYS A 34 10.38 6.89 23.29
CA LYS A 34 8.97 7.13 23.59
C LYS A 34 8.25 5.83 23.94
N CYS A 35 7.49 5.83 25.03
CA CYS A 35 6.74 4.66 25.53
C CYS A 35 5.87 4.01 24.44
N ASN A 36 5.24 4.81 23.56
CA ASN A 36 4.47 4.28 22.43
C ASN A 36 5.32 3.43 21.45
N THR A 37 6.57 3.82 21.22
CA THR A 37 7.49 3.05 20.38
C THR A 37 7.93 1.76 21.05
N VAL A 38 8.21 1.79 22.36
CA VAL A 38 8.48 0.58 23.15
C VAL A 38 7.29 -0.39 23.05
N ARG A 39 6.07 0.10 23.28
CA ARG A 39 4.84 -0.68 23.16
C ARG A 39 4.72 -1.36 21.79
N LYS A 40 4.91 -0.61 20.70
CA LYS A 40 4.90 -1.19 19.34
C LYS A 40 5.96 -2.27 19.13
N ILE A 41 7.16 -2.09 19.68
CA ILE A 41 8.23 -3.10 19.59
C ILE A 41 7.79 -4.39 20.30
N VAL A 42 7.30 -4.28 21.53
CA VAL A 42 6.89 -5.45 22.32
C VAL A 42 5.67 -6.15 21.71
N THR A 43 4.66 -5.40 21.26
CA THR A 43 3.48 -6.01 20.61
C THR A 43 3.86 -6.81 19.37
N VAL A 44 4.77 -6.29 18.54
CA VAL A 44 5.28 -7.03 17.37
C VAL A 44 6.04 -8.28 17.81
N TYR A 45 6.86 -8.20 18.85
CA TYR A 45 7.58 -9.36 19.37
C TYR A 45 6.64 -10.43 19.93
N GLN A 46 5.62 -10.05 20.70
CA GLN A 46 4.63 -11.00 21.24
C GLN A 46 3.80 -11.67 20.15
N ASN A 47 3.41 -10.92 19.10
CA ASN A 47 2.53 -11.44 18.06
C ASN A 47 3.28 -12.24 16.97
N GLU A 48 4.50 -11.81 16.61
CA GLU A 48 5.23 -12.34 15.45
C GLU A 48 6.55 -13.01 15.83
N GLY A 49 6.99 -12.95 17.10
CA GLY A 49 8.32 -13.39 17.54
C GLY A 49 9.46 -12.52 16.98
N ARG A 50 9.13 -11.41 16.33
CA ARG A 50 10.08 -10.66 15.50
C ARG A 50 10.70 -9.48 16.25
N ILE A 51 12.03 -9.44 16.24
CA ILE A 51 12.83 -8.37 16.85
C ILE A 51 13.22 -7.30 15.82
N ASN A 52 13.68 -7.75 14.65
CA ASN A 52 14.21 -6.90 13.60
C ASN A 52 13.12 -6.10 12.88
N LYS A 53 13.46 -4.92 12.37
CA LYS A 53 12.57 -4.15 11.49
C LYS A 53 12.33 -4.87 10.17
N ASN A 54 11.14 -4.67 9.61
CA ASN A 54 10.90 -5.05 8.22
C ASN A 54 11.70 -4.14 7.29
N PRO A 55 12.26 -4.70 6.21
CA PRO A 55 12.82 -3.89 5.14
C PRO A 55 11.74 -2.96 4.61
N LYS A 56 12.06 -1.68 4.45
CA LYS A 56 11.13 -0.72 3.86
C LYS A 56 11.07 -0.95 2.34
N GLY A 57 9.87 -0.97 1.78
CA GLY A 57 9.68 -0.83 0.32
C GLY A 57 10.04 -2.04 -0.52
N GLN A 58 10.09 -3.26 0.05
CA GLN A 58 10.09 -4.44 -0.81
C GLN A 58 8.70 -4.64 -1.38
N TYR A 59 8.53 -4.25 -2.65
CA TYR A 59 7.41 -4.71 -3.45
C TYR A 59 7.55 -6.21 -3.59
N GLU A 60 6.60 -6.95 -3.02
CA GLU A 60 6.46 -8.36 -3.29
C GLU A 60 6.29 -8.49 -4.81
N LYS A 61 7.27 -9.12 -5.50
CA LYS A 61 7.11 -9.47 -6.92
C LYS A 61 5.96 -10.46 -6.98
N TYR A 62 4.76 -9.96 -7.24
CA TYR A 62 3.56 -10.77 -7.38
C TYR A 62 3.78 -11.82 -8.48
N SER A 63 4.11 -13.05 -8.07
CA SER A 63 4.17 -14.18 -9.00
C SER A 63 2.75 -14.48 -9.51
N TYR A 64 2.57 -14.40 -10.82
CA TYR A 64 1.30 -14.63 -11.52
C TYR A 64 0.60 -15.95 -11.12
N ASN A 65 1.36 -16.96 -10.67
CA ASN A 65 0.84 -18.28 -10.35
C ASN A 65 0.05 -18.38 -9.03
N SER A 66 0.26 -17.49 -8.05
CA SER A 66 -0.41 -17.59 -6.74
C SER A 66 -1.90 -17.20 -6.77
N ARG A 67 -2.34 -16.48 -7.82
CA ARG A 67 -3.77 -16.13 -8.00
C ARG A 67 -4.62 -17.31 -8.49
N LYS A 68 -4.09 -18.18 -9.35
CA LYS A 68 -4.87 -19.30 -9.92
C LYS A 68 -5.32 -20.30 -8.84
N THR A 69 -4.52 -20.52 -7.80
CA THR A 69 -4.86 -21.49 -6.75
C THR A 69 -5.93 -20.97 -5.79
N LYS A 70 -5.98 -19.67 -5.51
CA LYS A 70 -7.06 -19.06 -4.71
C LYS A 70 -8.34 -18.85 -5.51
N LEU A 71 -8.26 -18.51 -6.80
CA LEU A 71 -9.44 -18.32 -7.65
C LEU A 71 -10.12 -19.64 -8.04
N ARG A 72 -9.40 -20.77 -8.13
CA ARG A 72 -9.98 -22.08 -8.45
C ARG A 72 -10.86 -22.69 -7.34
N LYS A 73 -10.83 -22.14 -6.12
CA LYS A 73 -11.67 -22.61 -5.01
C LYS A 73 -13.07 -21.97 -4.97
N TYR A 74 -13.32 -20.94 -5.79
CA TYR A 74 -14.65 -20.37 -5.92
C TYR A 74 -15.38 -21.11 -7.03
N ASP A 75 -16.32 -21.96 -6.62
CA ASP A 75 -17.25 -22.64 -7.52
C ASP A 75 -17.90 -21.63 -8.46
N LYS A 76 -17.92 -21.96 -9.74
CA LYS A 76 -18.45 -21.14 -10.84
C LYS A 76 -19.93 -20.74 -10.69
N LYS A 77 -20.63 -21.20 -9.63
CA LYS A 77 -22.03 -20.90 -9.36
C LYS A 77 -22.27 -19.66 -8.48
N GLU A 78 -21.27 -19.17 -7.72
CA GLU A 78 -21.46 -17.99 -6.85
C GLU A 78 -20.84 -16.68 -7.36
N ILE A 79 -20.06 -16.73 -8.44
CA ILE A 79 -19.38 -15.53 -8.99
C ILE A 79 -20.38 -14.53 -9.62
N SER A 80 -21.67 -14.86 -9.68
CA SER A 80 -22.72 -14.01 -10.24
C SER A 80 -23.14 -12.81 -9.35
N LEU A 81 -22.90 -12.80 -8.03
CA LEU A 81 -23.64 -11.85 -7.15
C LEU A 81 -22.82 -11.09 -6.09
N ARG A 82 -21.54 -10.77 -6.37
CA ARG A 82 -20.80 -9.78 -5.56
C ARG A 82 -20.01 -8.78 -6.38
N PHE A 83 -20.61 -8.25 -7.45
CA PHE A 83 -20.27 -6.88 -7.82
C PHE A 83 -20.72 -5.99 -6.66
N LYS A 84 -19.72 -5.46 -5.94
CA LYS A 84 -19.83 -4.49 -4.85
C LYS A 84 -21.10 -3.64 -4.95
N ILE A 85 -21.93 -3.73 -3.92
CA ILE A 85 -22.76 -2.61 -3.49
C ILE A 85 -21.78 -1.46 -3.27
N TYR A 86 -21.70 -0.57 -4.25
CA TYR A 86 -20.98 0.69 -4.11
C TYR A 86 -21.79 1.53 -3.13
N ARG A 87 -21.18 1.91 -2.01
CA ARG A 87 -21.75 2.95 -1.15
C ARG A 87 -21.72 4.26 -1.95
N ASP A 88 -22.85 4.94 -1.98
CA ASP A 88 -23.12 6.16 -2.77
C ASP A 88 -22.46 7.43 -2.23
N ASP A 89 -21.29 7.34 -1.60
CA ASP A 89 -20.69 8.51 -0.93
C ASP A 89 -19.56 9.18 -1.74
N GLU A 90 -19.12 8.59 -2.86
CA GLU A 90 -18.07 9.15 -3.75
C GLU A 90 -18.43 9.14 -5.25
N SER A 91 -19.63 8.68 -5.63
CA SER A 91 -20.04 8.51 -7.04
C SER A 91 -20.22 9.84 -7.79
N SER A 92 -20.45 10.94 -7.07
CA SER A 92 -20.74 12.25 -7.66
C SER A 92 -19.57 12.85 -8.44
N ARG A 93 -18.30 12.51 -8.14
CA ARG A 93 -17.15 12.99 -8.92
C ARG A 93 -16.81 12.13 -10.14
N ARG A 94 -17.00 10.80 -10.06
CA ARG A 94 -16.68 9.87 -11.16
C ARG A 94 -17.74 9.80 -12.24
N ASN A 95 -18.99 10.13 -11.90
CA ASN A 95 -20.13 10.14 -12.81
C ASN A 95 -20.73 11.54 -12.97
N CYS A 96 -20.03 12.62 -12.60
CA CYS A 96 -20.46 13.94 -13.02
C CYS A 96 -20.39 14.06 -14.54
N GLU A 97 -21.28 14.87 -15.09
CA GLU A 97 -21.44 15.10 -16.53
C GLU A 97 -20.10 15.42 -17.21
N ASN A 98 -19.26 16.23 -16.58
CA ASN A 98 -17.93 16.58 -17.09
C ASN A 98 -16.98 15.38 -17.20
N THR A 99 -16.98 14.47 -16.21
CA THR A 99 -16.16 13.26 -16.26
C THR A 99 -16.66 12.29 -17.32
N ILE A 100 -17.98 12.19 -17.49
CA ILE A 100 -18.60 11.36 -18.52
C ILE A 100 -18.25 11.90 -19.92
N LYS A 101 -18.40 13.21 -20.16
CA LYS A 101 -18.00 13.86 -21.42
C LYS A 101 -16.52 13.65 -21.75
N ARG A 102 -15.63 13.81 -20.76
CA ARG A 102 -14.18 13.57 -20.94
C ARG A 102 -13.88 12.12 -21.33
N ARG A 103 -14.54 11.14 -20.71
CA ARG A 103 -14.36 9.72 -21.05
C ARG A 103 -14.89 9.40 -22.44
N TYR A 104 -16.03 9.96 -22.82
CA TYR A 104 -16.60 9.80 -24.15
C TYR A 104 -15.65 10.36 -25.23
N HIS A 105 -15.13 11.59 -25.05
CA HIS A 105 -14.16 12.17 -25.96
C HIS A 105 -12.84 11.37 -26.03
N TYR A 106 -12.35 10.87 -24.90
CA TYR A 106 -11.17 10.01 -24.88
C TYR A 106 -11.39 8.73 -25.70
N ALA A 107 -12.54 8.07 -25.51
CA ALA A 107 -12.87 6.85 -26.24
C ALA A 107 -12.95 7.08 -27.75
N LEU A 108 -13.60 8.16 -28.20
CA LEU A 108 -13.68 8.53 -29.61
C LEU A 108 -12.29 8.80 -30.21
N LYS A 109 -11.47 9.59 -29.52
CA LYS A 109 -10.10 9.91 -29.97
C LYS A 109 -9.24 8.64 -30.04
N PHE A 110 -9.40 7.73 -29.08
CA PHE A 110 -8.70 6.46 -29.08
C PHE A 110 -9.12 5.59 -30.28
N THR A 111 -10.42 5.49 -30.59
CA THR A 111 -10.88 4.75 -31.78
C THR A 111 -10.39 5.36 -33.09
N GLU A 112 -10.32 6.69 -33.19
CA GLU A 112 -9.75 7.39 -34.36
C GLU A 112 -8.23 7.17 -34.48
N MET A 113 -7.52 7.09 -33.35
CA MET A 113 -6.10 6.76 -33.34
C MET A 113 -5.85 5.31 -33.77
N MET A 114 -6.71 4.38 -33.34
CA MET A 114 -6.61 2.95 -33.66
C MET A 114 -7.05 2.61 -35.08
N SER A 115 -7.81 3.48 -35.77
CA SER A 115 -8.14 3.29 -37.19
C SER A 115 -6.96 3.60 -38.13
N HIS A 116 -5.83 4.07 -37.60
CA HIS A 116 -4.58 4.30 -38.33
C HIS A 116 -3.53 3.27 -37.88
N PRO A 117 -3.50 2.06 -38.47
CA PRO A 117 -2.68 0.94 -38.01
C PRO A 117 -1.16 1.16 -38.07
N GLU A 118 -0.71 2.24 -38.71
CA GLU A 118 0.71 2.59 -38.85
C GLU A 118 1.27 3.43 -37.68
N LYS A 119 0.44 3.82 -36.71
CA LYS A 119 0.88 4.65 -35.59
C LYS A 119 1.14 3.79 -34.34
N MET A 120 2.42 3.62 -34.00
CA MET A 120 2.85 3.00 -32.76
C MET A 120 2.81 4.05 -31.63
N PHE A 121 1.97 3.84 -30.62
CA PHE A 121 1.86 4.74 -29.47
C PHE A 121 2.69 4.19 -28.30
N PHE A 122 3.69 4.97 -27.88
CA PHE A 122 4.41 4.70 -26.64
C PHE A 122 3.67 5.38 -25.48
N LEU A 123 3.33 4.61 -24.45
CA LEU A 123 2.99 5.16 -23.15
C LEU A 123 4.30 5.61 -22.50
N ASP A 124 4.72 6.84 -22.77
CA ASP A 124 5.82 7.43 -22.01
C ASP A 124 5.36 7.64 -20.56
N ASP A 125 6.23 7.27 -19.63
CA ASP A 125 6.03 7.46 -18.20
C ASP A 125 5.71 8.94 -17.94
N TRP A 126 4.46 9.19 -17.53
CA TRP A 126 3.96 10.50 -17.15
C TRP A 126 4.92 11.19 -16.15
N ASN A 127 5.66 12.20 -16.61
CA ASN A 127 6.48 13.06 -15.76
C ASN A 127 5.68 14.33 -15.40
N PRO A 128 5.18 14.48 -14.16
CA PRO A 128 4.35 15.61 -13.78
C PRO A 128 5.06 16.99 -13.77
N ASN A 129 6.36 17.04 -14.09
CA ASN A 129 7.15 18.28 -14.09
C ASN A 129 7.30 18.98 -15.45
N THR A 130 6.66 18.50 -16.51
CA THR A 130 6.85 19.03 -17.88
C THR A 130 6.06 20.29 -18.23
N PHE A 131 5.18 20.78 -17.34
CA PHE A 131 4.53 22.08 -17.52
C PHE A 131 5.06 23.09 -16.49
N LYS A 132 6.20 23.69 -16.80
CA LYS A 132 6.49 25.06 -16.39
C LYS A 132 6.17 25.93 -17.61
N SER A 133 5.11 26.72 -17.49
CA SER A 133 4.73 27.75 -18.44
C SER A 133 5.64 28.96 -18.24
N ASP A 134 6.31 29.37 -19.32
CA ASP A 134 6.80 30.74 -19.50
C ASP A 134 5.62 31.69 -19.78
#